data_AF-A0A2H5ZM63-F1
#
_entry.id   AF-A0A2H5ZM63-F1
#
_cell.length_a   1.000
_cell.length_b   1.000
_cell.length_c   1.000
_cell.angle_alpha   90.00
_cell.angle_beta   90.00
_cell.angle_gamma   90.00
#
_symmetry.space_group_name_H-M   'P 1'
#
loop_
_entity.id
_entity.type
_entity.pdbx_description
1 polymer ?
#
loop_
_entity_poly.entity_id
_entity_poly.type
_entity_poly.pdbx_seq_one_letter_code
_entity_poly.pdbx_strand_id
1 'polypeptide(L)'
;MSPYLRIAVVVIAVGVSTVPFAGTAHVPWLRPVLLQVVRDADCIIAGRVVAAEAGPRGQGVVRFDQPNSWCEYALPAPLLVRTRTALPEHSWYVLFVRQDSAGWQDVAPPGVVFVLDRQDQQVVHRALRQLWKHARTGTGVSPTQAFLQLLEAQNPSWRYHAALALHGSRSRLDHQQRAQLRRLLSREDDEALRHLLQQITDGEPASAE
;
A
#
# COMPACT_ATOMS: atom_id res chain seq x y z
N MET A 1 -19.80 -44.00 -27.58
CA MET A 1 -19.08 -42.71 -27.49
C MET A 1 -19.86 -41.82 -26.54
N SER A 2 -19.20 -41.37 -25.46
CA SER A 2 -19.85 -40.94 -24.21
C SER A 2 -20.34 -39.47 -24.26
N PRO A 3 -21.56 -39.15 -23.81
CA PRO A 3 -22.19 -37.82 -23.90
C PRO A 3 -21.66 -36.75 -22.92
N TYR A 4 -20.54 -37.01 -22.22
CA TYR A 4 -20.01 -36.15 -21.16
C TYR A 4 -19.07 -35.03 -21.63
N LEU A 5 -18.89 -34.85 -22.94
CA LEU A 5 -17.91 -33.89 -23.50
C LEU A 5 -18.56 -32.62 -24.09
N ARG A 6 -19.68 -32.17 -23.54
CA ARG A 6 -20.38 -30.93 -23.97
C ARG A 6 -20.76 -29.98 -22.82
N ILE A 7 -20.07 -30.09 -21.67
CA ILE A 7 -20.19 -29.13 -20.57
C ILE A 7 -18.77 -28.67 -20.19
N ALA A 8 -18.16 -27.86 -21.06
CA ALA A 8 -16.91 -27.16 -20.75
C ALA A 8 -16.77 -25.81 -21.47
N VAL A 9 -17.81 -25.36 -22.16
CA VAL A 9 -17.86 -24.05 -22.82
C VAL A 9 -19.29 -23.55 -22.57
N VAL A 10 -19.43 -22.30 -22.13
CA VAL A 10 -20.67 -21.65 -21.65
C VAL A 10 -20.99 -21.84 -20.15
N VAL A 11 -19.99 -21.64 -19.28
CA VAL A 11 -20.17 -21.01 -17.93
C VAL A 11 -18.95 -20.13 -17.63
N ILE A 12 -18.55 -19.27 -18.58
CA ILE A 12 -17.61 -18.16 -18.35
C ILE A 12 -18.12 -16.99 -19.20
N ALA A 13 -19.35 -16.54 -18.94
CA ALA A 13 -19.90 -15.36 -19.61
C ALA A 13 -21.06 -14.71 -18.86
N VAL A 14 -21.71 -15.41 -17.92
CA VAL A 14 -22.81 -14.84 -17.14
C VAL A 14 -22.62 -15.29 -15.69
N GLY A 15 -21.93 -14.47 -14.90
CA GLY A 15 -21.56 -14.82 -13.52
C GLY A 15 -20.38 -14.03 -12.93
N VAL A 16 -19.82 -13.04 -13.64
CA VAL A 16 -18.75 -12.16 -13.13
C VAL A 16 -19.32 -10.89 -12.47
N SER A 17 -20.52 -10.98 -11.92
CA SER A 17 -21.18 -9.89 -11.20
C SER A 17 -21.64 -10.44 -9.86
N THR A 18 -20.73 -10.50 -8.87
CA THR A 18 -20.99 -10.53 -7.39
C THR A 18 -19.87 -11.13 -6.52
N VAL A 19 -18.60 -11.09 -6.94
CA VAL A 19 -17.50 -11.36 -5.99
C VAL A 19 -16.35 -10.37 -6.21
N PRO A 20 -16.25 -9.26 -5.46
CA PRO A 20 -14.95 -8.68 -5.18
C PRO A 20 -14.38 -9.40 -3.95
N PHE A 21 -13.09 -9.68 -3.93
CA PHE A 21 -12.35 -10.32 -2.82
C PHE A 21 -12.47 -11.85 -2.71
N ALA A 22 -12.07 -12.55 -3.77
CA ALA A 22 -11.49 -13.89 -3.62
C ALA A 22 -10.03 -13.82 -4.05
N GLY A 23 -9.12 -13.97 -3.10
CA GLY A 23 -7.68 -14.08 -3.37
C GLY A 23 -6.82 -13.11 -2.57
N THR A 24 -6.93 -13.11 -1.25
CA THR A 24 -5.77 -12.86 -0.37
C THR A 24 -4.76 -14.00 -0.59
N ALA A 25 -4.17 -14.05 -1.77
CA ALA A 25 -2.96 -14.82 -1.97
C ALA A 25 -1.95 -14.28 -0.95
N HIS A 26 -1.43 -15.15 -0.09
CA HIS A 26 -0.27 -14.85 0.72
C HIS A 26 0.88 -14.52 -0.22
N VAL A 27 1.13 -13.23 -0.46
CA VAL A 27 2.14 -12.79 -1.42
C VAL A 27 3.41 -12.37 -0.67
N PRO A 28 4.47 -13.22 -0.64
CA PRO A 28 5.80 -12.84 -0.14
C PRO A 28 6.42 -11.62 -0.83
N TRP A 29 5.77 -11.09 -1.87
CA TRP A 29 6.20 -9.95 -2.67
C TRP A 29 5.83 -8.62 -2.00
N LEU A 30 5.16 -8.64 -0.84
CA LEU A 30 4.73 -7.44 -0.10
C LEU A 30 5.77 -6.92 0.92
N ARG A 31 6.94 -7.56 1.03
CA ARG A 31 7.98 -7.20 2.02
C ARG A 31 9.31 -6.78 1.40
N PRO A 32 9.88 -5.62 1.80
CA PRO A 32 9.26 -4.46 2.45
C PRO A 32 8.80 -3.45 1.39
N VAL A 33 7.68 -3.73 0.68
CA VAL A 33 7.27 -2.92 -0.48
C VAL A 33 7.05 -1.46 -0.09
N LEU A 34 6.30 -1.17 0.98
CA LEU A 34 5.97 0.21 1.35
C LEU A 34 7.22 1.06 1.65
N LEU A 35 8.16 0.54 2.45
CA LEU A 35 9.39 1.29 2.75
C LEU A 35 10.27 1.45 1.51
N GLN A 36 10.34 0.40 0.67
CA GLN A 36 11.10 0.44 -0.57
C GLN A 36 10.53 1.47 -1.54
N VAL A 37 9.22 1.47 -1.79
CA VAL A 37 8.58 2.44 -2.70
C VAL A 37 8.67 3.88 -2.17
N VAL A 38 8.63 4.09 -0.84
CA VAL A 38 8.87 5.41 -0.24
C VAL A 38 10.29 5.91 -0.55
N ARG A 39 11.30 5.05 -0.42
CA ARG A 39 12.70 5.40 -0.70
C ARG A 39 12.95 5.66 -2.18
N ASP A 40 12.30 4.87 -3.03
CA ASP A 40 12.48 4.86 -4.47
C ASP A 40 11.71 5.97 -5.20
N ALA A 41 10.74 6.60 -4.54
CA ALA A 41 9.88 7.64 -5.13
C ALA A 41 10.44 9.04 -4.90
N ASP A 42 10.48 9.88 -5.94
CA ASP A 42 10.83 11.31 -5.81
C ASP A 42 9.68 12.14 -5.22
N CYS A 43 8.48 11.57 -5.17
CA CYS A 43 7.28 12.25 -4.75
C CYS A 43 6.20 11.23 -4.35
N ILE A 44 5.44 11.53 -3.30
CA ILE A 44 4.26 10.74 -2.92
C ILE A 44 3.03 11.58 -3.21
N ILE A 45 2.05 11.00 -3.88
CA ILE A 45 0.83 11.66 -4.35
C ILE A 45 -0.37 10.97 -3.72
N ALA A 46 -1.30 11.73 -3.16
CA ALA A 46 -2.57 11.23 -2.64
C ALA A 46 -3.72 12.02 -3.27
N GLY A 47 -4.55 11.36 -4.08
CA GLY A 47 -5.57 12.05 -4.86
C GLY A 47 -6.62 11.13 -5.47
N ARG A 48 -7.67 11.75 -6.01
CA ARG A 48 -8.70 11.07 -6.79
C ARG A 48 -8.26 10.96 -8.25
N VAL A 49 -8.32 9.76 -8.82
CA VAL A 49 -8.11 9.56 -10.27
C VAL A 49 -9.34 10.12 -10.99
N VAL A 50 -9.14 11.11 -11.86
CA VAL A 50 -10.22 11.75 -12.61
C VAL A 50 -10.40 11.19 -14.01
N ALA A 51 -9.35 10.60 -14.58
CA ALA A 51 -9.38 9.89 -15.86
C ALA A 51 -8.28 8.82 -15.86
N ALA A 52 -8.53 7.70 -16.54
CA ALA A 52 -7.59 6.61 -16.70
C ALA A 52 -7.58 6.10 -18.16
N GLU A 53 -6.41 6.08 -18.77
CA GLU A 53 -6.18 5.46 -20.06
C GLU A 53 -5.49 4.11 -19.86
N ALA A 54 -6.14 3.02 -20.28
CA ALA A 54 -5.58 1.68 -20.18
C ALA A 54 -4.58 1.43 -21.30
N GLY A 55 -3.36 1.06 -20.93
CA GLY A 55 -2.33 0.57 -21.84
C GLY A 55 -2.45 -0.93 -22.12
N PRO A 56 -1.85 -1.41 -23.22
CA PRO A 56 -1.75 -2.84 -23.49
C PRO A 56 -0.91 -3.48 -22.36
N ARG A 57 -1.45 -4.51 -21.69
CA ARG A 57 -0.85 -5.26 -20.55
C ARG A 57 -1.17 -4.73 -19.13
N GLY A 58 -2.29 -4.03 -18.94
CA GLY A 58 -2.78 -3.67 -17.59
C GLY A 58 -1.99 -2.55 -16.91
N GLN A 59 -1.13 -1.88 -17.68
CA GLN A 59 -0.52 -0.59 -17.33
C GLN A 59 -1.46 0.54 -17.77
N GLY A 60 -1.19 1.78 -17.39
CA GLY A 60 -2.01 2.90 -17.86
C GLY A 60 -1.42 4.27 -17.59
N VAL A 61 -2.12 5.30 -18.03
CA VAL A 61 -1.88 6.69 -17.63
C VAL A 61 -3.09 7.17 -16.86
N VAL A 62 -2.87 7.69 -15.66
CA VAL A 62 -3.94 8.26 -14.83
C VAL A 62 -3.74 9.76 -14.67
N ARG A 63 -4.86 10.48 -14.58
CA ARG A 63 -4.87 11.92 -14.36
C ARG A 63 -5.35 12.25 -12.94
N PHE A 64 -4.68 13.22 -12.32
CA PHE A 64 -5.10 13.89 -11.10
C PHE A 64 -5.17 15.40 -11.35
N ASP A 65 -6.25 16.05 -10.94
CA ASP A 65 -6.38 17.51 -11.13
C ASP A 65 -5.71 18.31 -10.01
N GLN A 66 -5.91 17.88 -8.76
CA GLN A 66 -5.40 18.57 -7.58
C GLN A 66 -5.05 17.55 -6.48
N PRO A 67 -3.97 16.75 -6.68
CA PRO A 67 -3.57 15.81 -5.65
C PRO A 67 -2.90 16.51 -4.47
N ASN A 68 -3.01 15.92 -3.28
CA ASN A 68 -2.06 16.21 -2.21
C ASN A 68 -0.72 15.57 -2.56
N SER A 69 0.38 16.26 -2.26
CA SER A 69 1.70 15.76 -2.57
C SER A 69 2.72 16.00 -1.46
N TRP A 70 3.69 15.10 -1.34
CA TRP A 70 4.85 15.22 -0.47
C TRP A 70 6.11 15.02 -1.31
N CYS A 71 6.65 16.13 -1.80
CA CYS A 71 7.69 16.20 -2.81
C CYS A 71 8.51 17.48 -2.55
N GLU A 72 9.74 17.56 -3.06
CA GLU A 72 10.59 18.75 -2.85
C GLU A 72 10.25 19.89 -3.83
N TYR A 73 9.41 19.62 -4.82
CA TYR A 73 9.09 20.52 -5.91
C TYR A 73 7.60 20.54 -6.22
N ALA A 74 7.16 21.59 -6.91
CA ALA A 74 5.78 21.78 -7.30
C ALA A 74 5.37 20.79 -8.41
N LEU A 75 4.18 20.20 -8.28
CA LEU A 75 3.63 19.33 -9.29
C LEU A 75 2.82 20.11 -10.33
N PRO A 76 2.86 19.74 -11.62
CA PRO A 76 1.99 20.31 -12.63
C PRO A 76 0.52 19.93 -12.38
N ALA A 77 -0.40 20.80 -12.79
CA ALA A 77 -1.84 20.54 -12.80
C ALA A 77 -2.38 20.75 -14.23
N PRO A 78 -2.99 19.73 -14.87
CA PRO A 78 -3.23 18.38 -14.35
C PRO A 78 -1.94 17.54 -14.29
N LEU A 79 -1.91 16.62 -13.33
CA LEU A 79 -0.82 15.67 -13.17
C LEU A 79 -1.15 14.35 -13.87
N LEU A 80 -0.29 13.95 -14.80
CA LEU A 80 -0.37 12.66 -15.48
C LEU A 80 0.68 11.72 -14.91
N VAL A 81 0.26 10.52 -14.51
CA VAL A 81 1.13 9.49 -13.93
C VAL A 81 0.98 8.20 -14.72
N ARG A 82 2.09 7.64 -15.19
CA ARG A 82 2.12 6.30 -15.77
C ARG A 82 2.11 5.26 -14.66
N THR A 83 1.13 4.37 -14.67
CA THR A 83 0.96 3.32 -13.66
C THR A 83 1.29 1.95 -14.23
N ARG A 84 1.82 1.08 -13.37
CA ARG A 84 2.09 -0.33 -13.72
C ARG A 84 0.89 -1.24 -13.47
N THR A 85 -0.13 -0.70 -12.82
CA THR A 85 -1.41 -1.34 -12.50
C THR A 85 -2.53 -0.41 -12.97
N ALA A 86 -3.56 -0.97 -13.61
CA ALA A 86 -4.74 -0.23 -14.00
C ALA A 86 -5.50 0.23 -12.75
N LEU A 87 -5.77 1.53 -12.65
CA LEU A 87 -6.49 2.11 -11.52
C LEU A 87 -7.89 2.54 -11.97
N PRO A 88 -8.96 2.05 -11.32
CA PRO A 88 -10.30 2.54 -11.54
C PRO A 88 -10.41 4.05 -11.36
N GLU A 89 -11.14 4.70 -12.27
CA GLU A 89 -11.48 6.11 -12.16
C GLU A 89 -12.33 6.39 -10.91
N HIS A 90 -12.36 7.65 -10.49
CA HIS A 90 -13.16 8.18 -9.40
C HIS A 90 -12.82 7.68 -7.99
N SER A 91 -11.91 6.73 -7.86
CA SER A 91 -11.38 6.29 -6.57
C SER A 91 -10.15 7.10 -6.14
N TRP A 92 -9.88 7.06 -4.84
CA TRP A 92 -8.75 7.73 -4.21
C TRP A 92 -7.61 6.75 -4.00
N TYR A 93 -6.40 7.17 -4.37
CA TYR A 93 -5.20 6.36 -4.27
C TYR A 93 -4.05 7.17 -3.70
N VAL A 94 -3.10 6.45 -3.11
CA VAL A 94 -1.74 6.91 -2.89
C VAL A 94 -0.84 6.30 -3.96
N LEU A 95 -0.09 7.13 -4.67
CA LEU A 95 0.94 6.69 -5.60
C LEU A 95 2.30 7.16 -5.12
N PHE A 96 3.30 6.30 -5.35
CA PHE A 96 4.70 6.58 -5.08
C PHE A 96 5.34 6.78 -6.45
N VAL A 97 5.76 8.00 -6.79
CA VAL A 97 6.16 8.30 -8.15
C VAL A 97 7.60 8.77 -8.23
N ARG A 98 8.22 8.45 -9.36
CA ARG A 98 9.53 8.93 -9.79
C ARG A 98 9.36 9.77 -11.05
N GLN A 99 10.18 10.80 -11.19
CA GLN A 99 10.26 11.61 -12.39
C GLN A 99 11.37 11.07 -13.29
N ASP A 100 11.04 10.76 -14.53
CA ASP A 100 12.01 10.42 -15.58
C ASP A 100 11.82 11.34 -16.81
N SER A 101 12.58 11.09 -17.88
CA SER A 101 12.51 11.87 -19.11
C SER A 101 11.15 11.78 -19.83
N ALA A 102 10.34 10.75 -19.54
CA ALA A 102 9.02 10.55 -20.10
C ALA A 102 7.89 11.06 -19.18
N GLY A 103 8.25 11.63 -18.01
CA GLY A 103 7.30 12.20 -17.05
C GLY A 103 7.24 11.42 -15.75
N TRP A 104 6.06 11.39 -15.12
CA TRP A 104 5.87 10.74 -13.83
C TRP A 104 5.51 9.27 -13.99
N GLN A 105 6.15 8.41 -13.20
CA GLN A 105 5.89 6.97 -13.19
C GLN A 105 5.73 6.45 -11.77
N ASP A 106 4.69 5.65 -11.54
CA ASP A 106 4.52 4.87 -10.32
C ASP A 106 5.64 3.83 -10.14
N VAL A 107 6.23 3.80 -8.95
CA VAL A 107 7.30 2.87 -8.58
C VAL A 107 6.77 1.60 -7.91
N ALA A 108 5.48 1.55 -7.55
CA ALA A 108 4.90 0.34 -6.97
C ALA A 108 5.01 -0.86 -7.94
N PRO A 109 5.27 -2.08 -7.43
CA PRO A 109 5.23 -3.28 -8.26
C PRO A 109 3.86 -3.50 -8.90
N PRO A 110 3.79 -4.11 -10.10
CA PRO A 110 2.51 -4.48 -10.72
C PRO A 110 1.62 -5.28 -9.75
N GLY A 111 0.34 -4.92 -9.67
CA GLY A 111 -0.65 -5.53 -8.78
C GLY A 111 -0.66 -4.97 -7.35
N VAL A 112 0.30 -4.13 -6.96
CA VAL A 112 0.27 -3.44 -5.66
C VAL A 112 -0.44 -2.10 -5.84
N VAL A 113 -1.49 -1.87 -5.06
CA VAL A 113 -2.29 -0.64 -5.09
C VAL A 113 -2.55 -0.17 -3.67
N PHE A 114 -2.34 1.12 -3.43
CA PHE A 114 -2.58 1.75 -2.14
C PHE A 114 -3.86 2.59 -2.22
N VAL A 115 -4.99 1.97 -1.92
CA VAL A 115 -6.30 2.65 -1.88
C VAL A 115 -6.35 3.61 -0.70
N LEU A 116 -6.93 4.79 -0.89
CA LEU A 116 -7.05 5.81 0.15
C LEU A 116 -8.51 6.05 0.49
N ASP A 117 -9.02 5.27 1.44
CA ASP A 117 -10.39 5.44 1.91
C ASP A 117 -10.54 6.75 2.69
N ARG A 118 -11.71 7.38 2.59
CA ARG A 118 -12.01 8.66 3.23
C ARG A 118 -11.72 8.65 4.73
N GLN A 119 -12.04 7.55 5.40
CA GLN A 119 -11.85 7.36 6.84
C GLN A 119 -10.38 7.27 7.25
N ASP A 120 -9.50 6.87 6.33
CA ASP A 120 -8.07 6.69 6.60
C ASP A 120 -7.21 7.85 6.13
N GLN A 121 -7.79 8.84 5.45
CA GLN A 121 -7.04 9.97 4.87
C GLN A 121 -6.13 10.67 5.89
N GLN A 122 -6.66 11.00 7.08
CA GLN A 122 -5.88 11.73 8.08
C GLN A 122 -4.70 10.91 8.61
N VAL A 123 -4.93 9.63 8.94
CA VAL A 123 -3.89 8.75 9.51
C VAL A 123 -2.85 8.40 8.45
N VAL A 124 -3.28 8.04 7.24
CA VAL A 124 -2.39 7.71 6.11
C VAL A 124 -1.57 8.93 5.70
N HIS A 125 -2.18 10.10 5.54
CA HIS A 125 -1.43 11.32 5.19
C HIS A 125 -0.38 11.68 6.24
N ARG A 126 -0.72 11.57 7.52
CA ARG A 126 0.21 11.87 8.61
C ARG A 126 1.40 10.91 8.59
N ALA A 127 1.15 9.61 8.50
CA ALA A 127 2.19 8.60 8.49
C ALA A 127 3.08 8.69 7.25
N LEU A 128 2.49 8.84 6.05
CA LEU A 128 3.26 8.98 4.81
C LEU A 128 4.11 10.25 4.79
N ARG A 129 3.60 11.37 5.31
CA ARG A 129 4.40 12.60 5.46
C ARG A 129 5.60 12.39 6.38
N GLN A 130 5.43 11.63 7.47
CA GLN A 130 6.52 11.30 8.38
C GLN A 130 7.56 10.38 7.73
N LEU A 131 7.11 9.33 7.04
CA LEU A 131 7.97 8.42 6.28
C LEU A 131 8.75 9.16 5.19
N TRP A 132 8.09 10.07 4.47
CA TRP A 132 8.71 10.94 3.46
C TRP A 132 9.82 11.80 4.06
N LYS A 133 9.52 12.54 5.13
CA LYS A 133 10.50 13.41 5.80
C LYS A 133 11.72 12.60 6.26
N HIS A 134 11.48 11.45 6.89
CA HIS A 134 12.56 10.57 7.34
C HIS A 134 13.41 10.07 6.16
N ALA A 135 12.78 9.61 5.08
CA ALA A 135 13.48 9.08 3.91
C ALA A 135 14.33 10.14 3.19
N ARG A 136 13.87 11.40 3.12
CA ARG A 136 14.55 12.46 2.36
C ARG A 136 15.56 13.24 3.16
N THR A 137 15.23 13.57 4.41
CA THR A 137 16.02 14.51 5.21
C THR A 137 16.74 13.84 6.38
N GLY A 138 16.44 12.57 6.67
CA GLY A 138 16.84 11.90 7.91
C GLY A 138 16.17 12.50 9.16
N THR A 139 15.34 13.52 9.02
CA THR A 139 14.61 14.17 10.11
C THR A 139 13.18 13.65 10.23
N GLY A 140 12.60 13.80 11.43
CA GLY A 140 11.23 13.37 11.71
C GLY A 140 11.18 12.22 12.72
N VAL A 141 9.98 11.66 12.91
CA VAL A 141 9.79 10.49 13.77
C VAL A 141 10.40 9.25 13.13
N SER A 142 10.75 8.25 13.94
CA SER A 142 11.25 6.98 13.44
C SER A 142 10.23 6.33 12.48
N PRO A 143 10.68 5.61 11.44
CA PRO A 143 9.79 4.86 10.54
C PRO A 143 8.85 3.94 11.32
N THR A 144 9.34 3.34 12.40
CA THR A 144 8.56 2.54 13.35
C THR A 144 7.31 3.28 13.82
N GLN A 145 7.44 4.54 14.26
CA GLN A 145 6.32 5.32 14.77
C GLN A 145 5.29 5.63 13.67
N ALA A 146 5.73 5.83 12.43
CA ALA A 146 4.83 6.06 11.30
C ALA A 146 4.10 4.77 10.89
N PHE A 147 4.77 3.62 10.93
CA PHE A 147 4.12 2.33 10.69
C PHE A 147 3.13 1.97 11.79
N LEU A 148 3.45 2.25 13.06
CA LEU A 148 2.49 2.06 14.16
C LEU A 148 1.22 2.90 13.97
N GLN A 149 1.33 4.12 13.44
CA GLN A 149 0.16 4.92 13.07
C GLN A 149 -0.64 4.28 11.92
N LEU A 150 0.03 3.73 10.90
CA LEU A 150 -0.68 3.06 9.79
C LEU A 150 -1.43 1.80 10.22
N LEU A 151 -1.04 1.14 11.32
CA LEU A 151 -1.82 0.04 11.90
C LEU A 151 -3.18 0.47 12.45
N GLU A 152 -3.38 1.77 12.68
CA GLU A 152 -4.66 2.34 13.14
C GLU A 152 -5.62 2.65 11.99
N ALA A 153 -5.18 2.50 10.73
CA ALA A 153 -6.06 2.61 9.57
C ALA A 153 -7.14 1.51 9.61
N GLN A 154 -8.32 1.80 9.11
CA GLN A 154 -9.41 0.83 8.96
C GLN A 154 -9.19 -0.08 7.75
N ASN A 155 -8.58 0.43 6.68
CA ASN A 155 -8.27 -0.35 5.50
C ASN A 155 -7.22 -1.43 5.83
N PRO A 156 -7.55 -2.72 5.62
CA PRO A 156 -6.66 -3.82 5.99
C PRO A 156 -5.34 -3.79 5.22
N SER A 157 -5.34 -3.34 3.96
CA SER A 157 -4.12 -3.28 3.14
C SER A 157 -3.05 -2.39 3.79
N TRP A 158 -3.43 -1.21 4.30
CA TRP A 158 -2.50 -0.33 5.01
C TRP A 158 -1.93 -0.96 6.27
N ARG A 159 -2.80 -1.61 7.07
CA ARG A 159 -2.38 -2.31 8.29
C ARG A 159 -1.42 -3.45 7.98
N TYR A 160 -1.73 -4.24 6.95
CA TYR A 160 -0.86 -5.31 6.47
C TYR A 160 0.50 -4.77 6.03
N HIS A 161 0.54 -3.77 5.14
CA HIS A 161 1.80 -3.18 4.69
C HIS A 161 2.64 -2.62 5.85
N ALA A 162 2.01 -1.99 6.83
CA ALA A 162 2.69 -1.48 8.02
C ALA A 162 3.24 -2.61 8.91
N ALA A 163 2.45 -3.65 9.18
CA ALA A 163 2.89 -4.80 9.96
C ALA A 163 4.05 -5.54 9.25
N LEU A 164 3.95 -5.70 7.93
CA LEU A 164 5.01 -6.30 7.12
C LEU A 164 6.31 -5.48 7.19
N ALA A 165 6.22 -4.15 7.17
CA ALA A 165 7.36 -3.25 7.29
C ALA A 165 8.01 -3.31 8.68
N LEU A 166 7.20 -3.31 9.76
CA LEU A 166 7.67 -3.44 11.15
C LEU A 166 8.38 -4.77 11.40
N HIS A 167 7.83 -5.87 10.87
CA HIS A 167 8.46 -7.18 10.97
C HIS A 167 9.79 -7.23 10.18
N GLY A 168 9.84 -6.62 9.00
CA GLY A 168 11.04 -6.60 8.17
C GLY A 168 12.16 -5.71 8.72
N SER A 169 11.83 -4.63 9.43
CA SER A 169 12.82 -3.65 9.89
C SER A 169 13.66 -4.11 11.08
N ARG A 170 13.28 -5.21 11.75
CA ARG A 170 13.91 -5.74 12.99
C ARG A 170 14.20 -4.64 14.03
N SER A 171 13.42 -3.56 14.01
CA SER A 171 13.68 -2.40 14.85
C SER A 171 13.33 -2.74 16.29
N ARG A 172 14.21 -2.39 17.22
CA ARG A 172 13.92 -2.56 18.66
C ARG A 172 12.74 -1.67 19.01
N LEU A 173 11.65 -2.29 19.42
CA LEU A 173 10.46 -1.60 19.91
C LEU A 173 10.64 -1.25 21.39
N ASP A 174 10.42 0.01 21.72
CA ASP A 174 10.41 0.46 23.11
C ASP A 174 9.16 -0.04 23.86
N HIS A 175 9.12 0.17 25.17
CA HIS A 175 8.02 -0.30 26.02
C HIS A 175 6.65 0.29 25.60
N GLN A 176 6.62 1.55 25.17
CA GLN A 176 5.39 2.22 24.76
C GLN A 176 4.88 1.67 23.42
N GLN A 177 5.77 1.45 22.47
CA GLN A 177 5.47 0.86 21.15
C GLN A 177 4.96 -0.58 21.29
N ARG A 178 5.59 -1.39 22.16
CA ARG A 178 5.10 -2.74 22.47
C ARG A 178 3.72 -2.70 23.12
N ALA A 179 3.48 -1.78 24.05
CA ALA A 179 2.17 -1.61 24.66
C ALA A 179 1.10 -1.17 23.64
N GLN A 180 1.46 -0.35 22.65
CA GLN A 180 0.57 0.00 21.54
C GLN A 180 0.23 -1.22 20.68
N LEU A 181 1.23 -2.03 20.28
CA LEU A 181 1.01 -3.25 19.50
C LEU A 181 0.14 -4.27 20.23
N ARG A 182 0.34 -4.48 21.54
CA ARG A 182 -0.51 -5.38 22.33
C ARG A 182 -1.97 -4.93 22.34
N ARG A 183 -2.23 -3.61 22.40
CA ARG A 183 -3.60 -3.06 22.31
C ARG A 183 -4.23 -3.23 20.92
N LEU A 184 -3.43 -3.14 19.86
CA LEU A 184 -3.89 -3.40 18.50
C LEU A 184 -4.19 -4.88 18.29
N LEU A 185 -3.27 -5.75 18.73
CA LEU A 185 -3.38 -7.20 18.69
C LEU A 185 -4.66 -7.70 19.38
N SER A 186 -5.00 -7.17 20.56
CA SER A 186 -6.19 -7.60 21.32
C SER A 186 -7.52 -7.22 20.64
N ARG A 187 -7.48 -6.37 19.61
CA ARG A 187 -8.65 -5.91 18.85
C ARG A 187 -8.62 -6.41 17.40
N GLU A 188 -7.60 -7.18 17.03
CA GLU A 188 -7.45 -7.66 15.67
C GLU A 188 -8.30 -8.91 15.47
N ASP A 189 -9.21 -8.86 14.50
CA ASP A 189 -10.08 -9.98 14.14
C ASP A 189 -9.45 -10.86 13.05
N ASP A 190 -8.65 -10.28 12.16
CA ASP A 190 -7.96 -10.99 11.10
C ASP A 190 -6.82 -11.87 11.66
N GLU A 191 -6.92 -13.19 11.49
CA GLU A 191 -5.97 -14.15 12.04
C GLU A 191 -4.54 -13.99 11.51
N ALA A 192 -4.37 -13.68 10.23
CA ALA A 192 -3.05 -13.57 9.62
C ALA A 192 -2.34 -12.28 10.05
N LEU A 193 -3.08 -11.17 10.13
CA LEU A 193 -2.57 -9.92 10.70
C LEU A 193 -2.30 -10.07 12.20
N ARG A 194 -3.18 -10.77 12.94
CA ARG A 194 -2.98 -11.06 14.38
C ARG A 194 -1.70 -11.86 14.61
N HIS A 195 -1.50 -12.95 13.87
CA HIS A 195 -0.28 -13.76 13.95
C HIS A 195 0.97 -12.94 13.65
N LEU A 196 0.88 -12.06 12.65
CA LEU A 196 1.98 -11.17 12.32
C LEU A 196 2.28 -10.15 13.43
N LEU A 197 1.25 -9.49 13.98
CA LEU A 197 1.41 -8.56 15.09
C LEU A 197 1.96 -9.26 16.34
N GLN A 198 1.58 -10.51 16.58
CA GLN A 198 2.14 -11.34 17.65
C GLN A 198 3.65 -11.54 17.45
N GLN A 199 4.09 -11.96 16.26
CA GLN A 199 5.52 -12.14 15.95
C GLN A 199 6.34 -10.85 16.14
N ILE A 200 5.78 -9.71 15.77
CA ILE A 200 6.43 -8.40 15.96
C ILE A 200 6.52 -8.04 17.44
N THR A 201 5.47 -8.35 18.21
CA THR A 201 5.38 -8.03 19.64
C THR A 201 6.31 -8.90 20.48
N ASP A 202 6.41 -10.20 20.13
CA ASP A 202 7.20 -11.20 20.85
C ASP A 202 8.64 -11.29 20.38
N GLY A 203 8.95 -10.70 19.21
CA GLY A 203 10.32 -10.59 18.70
C GLY A 203 11.21 -9.80 19.65
N GLU A 204 11.80 -10.49 20.63
CA GLU A 204 12.94 -9.99 21.39
C GLU A 204 14.10 -9.70 20.43
N PRO A 205 14.96 -8.71 20.72
CA PRO A 205 16.19 -8.57 19.98
C PRO A 205 16.91 -9.91 20.09
N ALA A 206 17.24 -10.53 18.95
CA ALA A 206 18.22 -11.61 18.93
C ALA A 206 19.40 -11.14 19.79
N SER A 207 19.62 -11.84 20.91
CA SER A 207 20.72 -11.59 21.81
C SER A 207 21.98 -11.42 20.96
N ALA A 208 22.63 -10.27 21.09
CA ALA A 208 23.99 -10.13 20.61
C ALA A 208 24.84 -11.02 21.51
N GLU A 209 25.08 -12.25 21.05
CA GLU A 209 26.31 -12.99 21.40
C GLU A 209 27.49 -12.34 20.69
#